data_AF-A0A957GXN1-F1
#
_entry.id   AF-A0A957GXN1-F1
#
_cell.length_a   1.000
_cell.length_b   1.000
_cell.length_c   1.000
_cell.angle_alpha   90.00
_cell.angle_beta   90.00
_cell.angle_gamma   90.00
#
_symmetry.space_group_name_H-M   'P 1'
#
loop_
_entity.id
_entity.type
_entity.pdbx_description
1 polymer ?
#
loop_
_entity_poly.entity_id
_entity_poly.type
_entity_poly.pdbx_seq_one_letter_code
_entity_poly.pdbx_strand_id
1 'polypeptide(L)' 'MEKVAVECTFSPEGVRVHRIRPDDQWLPVEQGRQWEDESGRHVLIMVPGQQAQELLLRRGTLTWVIGPASHSSPKIM' A
#
# COMPACT_ATOMS: atom_id res chain seq x y z
N MET A 1 3.34 -11.73 -0.86
CA MET A 1 3.49 -10.30 -1.19
C MET A 1 4.66 -10.16 -2.14
N GLU A 2 4.52 -9.33 -3.15
CA GLU A 2 5.47 -9.15 -4.26
C GLU A 2 6.03 -7.73 -4.25
N LYS A 3 7.27 -7.53 -4.71
CA LYS A 3 7.86 -6.19 -4.77
C LYS A 3 7.17 -5.37 -5.87
N VAL A 4 6.83 -4.12 -5.58
CA VAL A 4 6.18 -3.22 -6.54
C VAL A 4 6.82 -1.84 -6.48
N ALA A 5 6.88 -1.13 -7.61
CA ALA A 5 7.24 0.29 -7.58
C ALA A 5 6.00 1.12 -7.26
N VAL A 6 6.17 2.19 -6.48
CA VAL A 6 5.08 3.03 -6.02
C VAL A 6 5.47 4.49 -6.23
N GLU A 7 4.59 5.23 -6.88
CA GLU A 7 4.65 6.69 -6.85
C GLU A 7 3.75 7.19 -5.72
N CYS A 8 4.35 7.91 -4.79
CA CYS A 8 3.65 8.42 -3.62
C CYS A 8 4.26 9.74 -3.13
N THR A 9 3.50 10.43 -2.30
CA THR A 9 3.95 11.61 -1.55
C THR A 9 3.92 11.29 -0.06
N PHE A 10 5.02 11.59 0.63
CA PHE A 10 5.08 11.52 2.09
C PHE A 10 4.75 12.88 2.69
N SER A 11 3.96 12.88 3.76
CA SER A 11 3.62 14.05 4.56
C SER A 11 3.54 13.67 6.04
N PRO A 12 3.44 14.63 6.96
CA PRO A 12 3.24 14.35 8.39
C PRO A 12 1.99 13.50 8.68
N GLU A 13 0.96 13.61 7.83
CA GLU A 13 -0.29 12.85 7.93
C GLU A 13 -0.15 11.40 7.41
N GLY A 14 0.97 11.07 6.76
CA GLY A 14 1.29 9.73 6.31
C GLY A 14 1.72 9.69 4.85
N VAL A 15 1.25 8.68 4.12
CA VAL A 15 1.59 8.50 2.70
C VAL A 15 0.33 8.63 1.85
N ARG A 16 0.47 9.34 0.73
CA ARG A 16 -0.52 9.37 -0.35
C ARG A 16 0.04 8.62 -1.56
N VAL A 17 -0.58 7.50 -1.91
CA VAL A 17 -0.24 6.70 -3.09
C VAL A 17 -1.02 7.20 -4.29
N HIS A 18 -0.32 7.40 -5.42
CA HIS A 18 -0.90 7.86 -6.68
C HIS A 18 -1.04 6.73 -7.69
N ARG A 19 0.02 5.95 -7.87
CA ARG A 19 0.08 4.82 -8.80
C ARG A 19 1.07 3.75 -8.34
N ILE A 20 0.82 2.53 -8.79
CA ILE A 20 1.70 1.38 -8.61
C ILE A 20 2.18 0.86 -9.96
N ARG A 21 3.31 0.15 -10.00
CA ARG A 21 3.84 -0.47 -11.22
C ARG A 21 3.94 -2.00 -11.12
N PRO A 22 2.81 -2.74 -11.07
CA PRO A 22 2.82 -4.18 -11.30
C PRO A 22 3.17 -4.46 -12.78
N ASP A 23 3.92 -5.53 -13.04
CA ASP A 23 4.24 -6.01 -14.39
C ASP A 23 4.74 -4.93 -15.37
N ASP A 24 5.53 -4.00 -14.85
CA ASP A 24 6.12 -2.85 -15.58
C ASP A 24 5.12 -1.84 -16.18
N GLN A 25 3.85 -1.90 -15.78
CA GLN A 25 2.82 -0.93 -16.18
C GLN A 25 2.37 -0.07 -15.00
N TRP A 26 2.39 1.27 -15.16
CA TRP A 26 1.86 2.17 -14.15
C TRP A 26 0.34 2.18 -14.14
N LEU A 27 -0.26 1.83 -13.01
CA LEU A 27 -1.70 1.82 -12.80
C LEU A 27 -2.08 2.82 -11.69
N PRO A 28 -3.05 3.71 -11.94
CA PRO A 28 -3.55 4.60 -10.90
C PRO A 28 -4.30 3.79 -9.83
N VAL A 29 -4.29 4.30 -8.60
CA VAL A 29 -5.00 3.67 -7.48
C VAL A 29 -5.85 4.67 -6.73
N GLU A 30 -6.93 4.18 -6.17
CA GLU A 30 -7.61 4.82 -5.06
C GLU A 30 -7.01 4.34 -3.75
N GLN A 31 -6.81 5.25 -2.80
CA GLN A 31 -6.27 4.93 -1.49
C GLN A 31 -7.39 4.90 -0.46
N GLY A 32 -7.43 3.82 0.32
CA GLY A 32 -8.25 3.67 1.51
C GLY A 32 -7.49 4.02 2.79
N ARG A 33 -7.73 3.23 3.84
CA ARG A 33 -7.05 3.42 5.13
C ARG A 33 -5.54 3.20 5.03
N GLN A 34 -4.80 3.84 5.93
CA GLN A 34 -3.39 3.54 6.19
C GLN A 34 -3.18 3.36 7.69
N TRP A 35 -2.23 2.51 8.07
CA TRP A 35 -1.84 2.27 9.45
C TRP A 35 -0.36 1.86 9.51
N GLU A 36 0.21 1.82 10.71
CA GLU A 36 1.59 1.40 10.92
C GLU A 36 1.64 0.35 12.03
N ASP A 37 2.44 -0.68 11.83
CA ASP A 37 2.74 -1.70 12.83
C ASP A 37 4.24 -2.04 12.82
N GLU A 38 4.64 -3.12 13.52
CA GLU A 38 6.04 -3.54 13.61
C GLU A 38 6.68 -3.85 12.25
N SER A 39 5.89 -4.27 11.27
CA SER A 39 6.34 -4.61 9.92
C SER A 39 6.56 -3.37 9.03
N GLY A 40 5.88 -2.28 9.33
CA GLY A 40 6.02 -1.00 8.65
C GLY A 40 4.68 -0.33 8.40
N ARG A 41 4.63 0.46 7.32
CA ARG A 41 3.43 1.24 6.96
C ARG A 41 2.60 0.51 5.93
N HIS A 42 1.35 0.27 6.28
CA HIS A 42 0.36 -0.38 5.45
C HIS A 42 -0.55 0.66 4.80
N VAL A 43 -0.92 0.42 3.55
CA VAL A 43 -1.86 1.26 2.80
C VAL A 43 -2.80 0.33 2.04
N LEU A 44 -4.09 0.46 2.30
CA LEU A 44 -5.11 -0.20 1.49
C LEU A 44 -5.26 0.59 0.18
N ILE A 45 -5.21 -0.09 -0.94
CA ILE A 45 -5.40 0.50 -2.26
C ILE A 45 -6.41 -0.29 -3.09
N MET A 46 -6.97 0.36 -4.10
CA MET A 46 -7.83 -0.24 -5.09
C MET A 46 -7.40 0.21 -6.49
N VAL A 47 -7.07 -0.75 -7.36
CA VAL A 47 -6.96 -0.49 -8.80
C VAL A 47 -8.37 -0.62 -9.39
N PRO A 48 -8.83 0.31 -10.25
CA PRO A 48 -10.15 0.23 -10.86
C PRO A 48 -10.40 -1.12 -11.54
N GLY A 49 -11.52 -1.77 -11.20
CA GLY A 49 -11.89 -3.09 -11.74
C GLY A 49 -11.17 -4.28 -11.10
N GLN A 50 -10.35 -4.07 -10.07
CA GLN A 50 -9.66 -5.13 -9.32
C GLN A 50 -10.11 -5.19 -7.87
N GLN A 51 -9.73 -6.28 -7.19
CA GLN A 51 -9.95 -6.41 -5.74
C GLN A 51 -9.05 -5.46 -4.96
N ALA A 52 -9.47 -5.12 -3.74
CA ALA A 52 -8.64 -4.33 -2.83
C ALA A 52 -7.33 -5.07 -2.51
N GLN A 53 -6.23 -4.32 -2.52
CA GLN A 53 -4.89 -4.82 -2.26
C GLN A 53 -4.27 -4.01 -1.12
N GLU A 54 -3.26 -4.59 -0.50
CA GLU A 54 -2.49 -3.95 0.55
C GLU A 54 -1.06 -3.72 0.06
N LEU A 55 -0.63 -2.46 0.15
CA LEU A 55 0.76 -2.08 0.06
C LEU A 55 1.36 -2.06 1.46
N LEU A 56 2.56 -2.60 1.59
CA LEU A 56 3.38 -2.50 2.79
C LEU A 56 4.73 -1.87 2.42
N LEU A 57 5.00 -0.69 2.98
CA LEU A 57 6.34 -0.12 3.02
C LEU A 57 7.07 -0.74 4.21
N ARG A 58 7.94 -1.72 3.92
CA ARG A 58 8.67 -2.45 4.95
C ARG A 58 9.60 -1.55 5.73
N ARG A 59 9.51 -1.63 7.06
CA ARG A 59 10.49 -1.04 7.97
C ARG A 59 11.86 -1.68 7.74
N GLY A 60 12.92 -0.88 7.78
CA GLY A 60 14.31 -1.34 7.64
C GLY A 60 14.82 -1.45 6.21
N THR A 61 14.00 -1.86 5.24
CA THR A 61 14.43 -1.97 3.83
C THR A 61 13.89 -0.88 2.92
N LEU A 62 12.92 -0.08 3.39
CA LEU A 62 12.24 0.97 2.61
C LEU A 62 11.76 0.46 1.25
N THR A 63 11.28 -0.79 1.22
CA THR A 63 10.82 -1.46 0.02
C THR A 63 9.32 -1.63 0.06
N TRP A 64 8.65 -1.25 -1.01
CA TRP A 64 7.23 -1.50 -1.21
C TRP A 64 7.00 -2.94 -1.67
N VAL A 65 6.07 -3.60 -0.99
CA VAL A 65 5.50 -4.89 -1.42
C VAL A 65 3.98 -4.80 -1.48
N ILE A 66 3.36 -5.58 -2.35
CA ILE A 66 1.91 -5.65 -2.55
C ILE A 66 1.39 -7.06 -2.35
N GLY A 67 0.16 -7.20 -1.86
CA GLY A 67 -0.53 -8.47 -1.81
C GLY A 67 -2.04 -8.29 -1.62
N PRO A 68 -2.79 -9.41 -1.51
CA PRO A 68 -4.20 -9.37 -1.15
C PRO A 68 -4.39 -8.59 0.16
N ALA A 69 -5.46 -7.80 0.24
CA ALA A 69 -5.78 -7.09 1.47
C ALA A 69 -5.94 -8.06 2.64
N SER A 70 -5.14 -7.89 3.70
CA SER A 70 -5.22 -8.75 4.87
C SER A 70 -6.41 -8.37 5.76
N HIS A 71 -7.06 -9.38 6.35
CA HIS A 71 -8.12 -9.16 7.36
C HIS A 71 -7.58 -8.60 8.68
N SER A 72 -6.25 -8.53 8.84
CA SER A 72 -5.51 -7.99 9.99
C SER A 72 -5.53 -6.45 10.07
N SER A 73 -6.54 -5.82 9.46
CA SER A 73 -6.85 -4.42 9.75
C SER A 73 -7.09 -4.33 11.27
N PRO A 74 -6.41 -3.44 12.01
CA PRO A 74 -6.73 -3.27 13.41
C PRO A 74 -8.24 -2.97 13.52
N LYS A 75 -8.97 -3.87 14.19
CA LYS A 75 -10.37 -3.63 14.52
C LYS A 75 -10.38 -2.46 15.49
N ILE A 76 -11.11 -1.41 15.16
CA ILE A 76 -11.40 -0.31 16.06
C ILE A 76 -12.13 -0.94 17.26
N MET A 77 -11.55 -0.85 18.46
CA MET A 77 -12.29 -1.01 19.72
C MET A 77 -13.06 0.29 20.01
#